data_AF-A0AAD8TD19-F1
#
_entry.id   AF-A0AAD8TD19-F1
#
_cell.length_a   1.000
_cell.length_b   1.000
_cell.length_c   1.000
_cell.angle_alpha   90.00
_cell.angle_beta   90.00
_cell.angle_gamma   90.00
#
_symmetry.space_group_name_H-M   'P 1'
#
loop_
_entity.id
_entity.type
_entity.pdbx_description
1 polymer ?
#
loop_
_entity_poly.entity_id
_entity_poly.type
_entity_poly.pdbx_seq_one_letter_code
_entity_poly.pdbx_strand_id
1 'polypeptide(L)'
;MRGAGPDVQPFQNPSPSDGHYGASPQYKVPSTHHTNPRFHTPPPPPPPPDAAAAAAAMGAYKFVSELWRRKQSDVMRFVQRVRCWEYRQQPAIVRITRPTRPDRARRLGFKAKQGYVVYRIRVRRGGRKRPVPKGIVYGKPKHQGITQLKFQRNKRSVAEERAGRRLGGLRVLNSYWVNEDSTYKYFEVILVDVAHSAVRNDPRINWLCNPVHKHRELRGLTSAGKKFRGLRGKGTRHHKNRPSRRATWKKNQTVSLRRYR
;
A
#
# COMPACT_ATOMS: atom_id res chain seq x y z
N MET A 1 17.96 -66.29 30.73
CA MET A 1 18.44 -64.98 31.22
C MET A 1 18.01 -63.90 30.24
N ARG A 2 17.43 -62.79 30.76
CA ARG A 2 17.35 -61.39 30.24
C ARG A 2 17.22 -61.20 28.71
N GLY A 3 16.28 -60.41 28.16
CA GLY A 3 15.37 -59.44 28.75
C GLY A 3 14.45 -58.86 27.66
N ALA A 4 13.28 -58.42 28.08
CA ALA A 4 12.25 -57.79 27.27
C ALA A 4 12.67 -56.38 26.81
N GLY A 5 12.37 -56.05 25.55
CA GLY A 5 12.41 -54.68 25.04
C GLY A 5 11.15 -53.90 25.49
N PRO A 6 11.23 -52.57 25.66
CA PRO A 6 10.05 -51.77 25.94
C PRO A 6 9.32 -51.39 24.65
N ASP A 7 8.09 -51.89 24.53
CA ASP A 7 7.08 -51.41 23.60
C ASP A 7 6.65 -49.98 23.97
N VAL A 8 6.73 -49.07 22.99
CA VAL A 8 6.29 -47.68 23.11
C VAL A 8 4.78 -47.62 22.85
N GLN A 9 4.01 -47.41 23.93
CA GLN A 9 2.56 -47.21 23.90
C GLN A 9 2.17 -45.82 23.32
N PRO A 10 1.00 -45.70 22.66
CA PRO A 10 0.51 -44.45 22.07
C PRO A 10 0.00 -43.45 23.13
N PHE A 11 0.30 -42.17 22.90
CA PHE A 11 -0.12 -41.02 23.71
C PHE A 11 -1.65 -40.85 23.63
N GLN A 12 -2.37 -41.14 24.72
CA GLN A 12 -3.77 -40.80 24.91
C GLN A 12 -3.90 -39.32 25.31
N ASN A 13 -4.84 -38.60 24.67
CA ASN A 13 -5.19 -37.23 25.05
C ASN A 13 -5.85 -37.22 26.44
N PRO A 14 -5.44 -36.33 27.36
CA PRO A 14 -6.12 -36.19 28.65
C PRO A 14 -7.49 -35.51 28.47
N SER A 15 -8.53 -36.16 29.00
CA SER A 15 -9.85 -35.59 29.24
C SER A 15 -9.75 -34.36 30.16
N PRO A 16 -10.63 -33.34 30.00
CA PRO A 16 -10.60 -32.17 30.87
C PRO A 16 -11.05 -32.57 32.29
N SER A 17 -10.10 -32.58 33.22
CA SER A 17 -10.34 -32.68 34.65
C SER A 17 -10.94 -31.39 35.19
N ASP A 18 -11.92 -31.56 36.06
CA ASP A 18 -12.61 -30.55 36.86
C ASP A 18 -11.67 -29.49 37.44
N GLY A 19 -11.79 -28.27 36.91
CA GLY A 19 -11.19 -27.07 37.46
C GLY A 19 -12.28 -26.22 38.13
N HIS A 20 -12.20 -26.14 39.45
CA HIS A 20 -12.96 -25.23 40.31
C HIS A 20 -13.14 -23.82 39.70
N TYR A 21 -14.39 -23.46 39.42
CA TYR A 21 -14.84 -22.07 39.44
C TYR A 21 -15.65 -21.87 40.71
N GLY A 22 -15.13 -21.04 41.61
CA GLY A 22 -15.82 -20.65 42.83
C GLY A 22 -17.17 -20.01 42.52
N ALA A 23 -18.22 -20.53 43.15
CA ALA A 23 -19.53 -19.90 43.18
C ALA A 23 -19.40 -18.53 43.86
N SER A 24 -19.63 -17.46 43.10
CA SER A 24 -19.79 -16.13 43.67
C SER A 24 -21.10 -16.07 44.47
N PRO A 25 -21.12 -15.50 45.68
CA PRO A 25 -22.34 -15.39 46.47
C PRO A 25 -23.38 -14.53 45.75
N GLN A 26 -24.57 -15.09 45.53
CA GLN A 26 -25.74 -14.31 45.10
C GLN A 26 -26.20 -13.44 46.28
N TYR A 27 -25.78 -12.17 46.29
CA TYR A 27 -26.45 -11.17 47.11
C TYR A 27 -27.74 -10.72 46.42
N LYS A 28 -28.89 -11.00 47.05
CA LYS A 28 -30.20 -10.45 46.71
C LYS A 28 -30.16 -8.93 46.87
N VAL A 29 -30.22 -8.19 45.77
CA VAL A 29 -30.40 -6.73 45.78
C VAL A 29 -31.90 -6.43 45.84
N PRO A 30 -32.41 -5.67 46.82
CA PRO A 30 -33.82 -5.32 46.87
C PRO A 30 -34.20 -4.37 45.73
N SER A 31 -35.28 -4.74 45.03
CA SER A 31 -35.97 -3.94 44.02
C SER A 31 -36.53 -2.66 44.64
N THR A 32 -35.84 -1.53 44.45
CA THR A 32 -36.42 -0.20 44.69
C THR A 32 -36.77 0.42 43.35
N HIS A 33 -38.07 0.62 43.10
CA HIS A 33 -38.57 1.38 41.96
C HIS A 33 -38.12 2.85 42.09
N HIS A 34 -37.04 3.20 41.39
CA HIS A 34 -36.69 4.60 41.12
C HIS A 34 -37.15 4.95 39.71
N THR A 35 -38.18 5.78 39.63
CA THR A 35 -38.61 6.45 38.41
C THR A 35 -37.51 7.40 37.96
N ASN A 36 -36.82 7.06 36.86
CA ASN A 36 -35.76 7.87 36.30
C ASN A 36 -36.37 9.10 35.60
N PRO A 37 -36.10 10.35 36.02
CA PRO A 37 -36.61 11.52 35.31
C PRO A 37 -35.95 11.58 33.93
N ARG A 38 -36.78 11.69 32.89
CA ARG A 38 -36.34 11.86 31.50
C ARG A 38 -35.49 13.13 31.40
N PHE A 39 -34.17 12.97 31.36
CA PHE A 39 -33.27 14.03 30.90
C PHE A 39 -33.56 14.29 29.43
N HIS A 40 -34.34 15.34 29.15
CA HIS A 40 -34.47 15.90 27.83
C HIS A 40 -33.11 16.51 27.48
N THR A 41 -32.30 15.80 26.69
CA THR A 41 -31.10 16.42 26.12
C THR A 41 -31.56 17.44 25.08
N PRO A 42 -31.15 18.72 25.16
CA PRO A 42 -31.48 19.69 24.13
C PRO A 42 -30.84 19.26 22.81
N PRO A 43 -31.48 19.55 21.66
CA PRO A 43 -30.86 19.31 20.36
C PRO A 43 -29.53 20.07 20.28
N PRO A 44 -28.50 19.52 19.60
CA PRO A 44 -27.22 20.19 19.46
C PRO A 44 -27.44 21.57 18.82
N PRO A 45 -26.71 22.60 19.28
CA PRO A 45 -26.85 23.94 18.71
C PRO A 45 -26.55 23.90 17.22
N PRO A 46 -27.25 24.72 16.40
CA PRO A 46 -26.92 24.85 14.99
C PRO A 46 -25.44 25.24 14.85
N PRO A 47 -24.72 24.70 13.85
CA PRO A 47 -23.32 25.02 13.65
C PRO A 47 -23.17 26.55 13.52
N PRO A 48 -22.12 27.15 14.12
CA PRO A 48 -21.92 28.60 14.05
C PRO A 48 -21.87 29.06 12.58
N PRO A 49 -22.37 30.26 12.26
CA PRO A 49 -22.46 30.78 10.89
C PRO A 49 -21.11 30.78 10.16
N ASP A 50 -20.01 30.79 10.92
CA ASP A 50 -18.63 30.74 10.41
C ASP A 50 -18.24 29.37 9.82
N ALA A 51 -18.92 28.28 10.20
CA ALA A 51 -18.68 26.96 9.63
C ALA A 51 -19.21 26.86 8.18
N ALA A 52 -20.31 27.55 7.89
CA ALA A 52 -20.86 27.66 6.53
C ALA A 52 -20.01 28.59 5.67
N ALA A 53 -19.51 29.70 6.23
CA ALA A 53 -18.56 30.60 5.55
C ALA A 53 -17.19 29.92 5.28
N ALA A 54 -16.68 29.12 6.23
CA ALA A 54 -15.46 28.34 6.04
C ALA A 54 -15.63 27.21 4.98
N ALA A 55 -16.85 26.70 4.81
CA ALA A 55 -17.16 25.76 3.72
C ALA A 55 -17.17 26.45 2.35
N ALA A 56 -17.60 27.72 2.26
CA ALA A 56 -17.61 28.50 1.02
C ALA A 56 -16.19 28.85 0.49
N ALA A 57 -15.20 28.95 1.38
CA ALA A 57 -13.79 29.22 1.00
C ALA A 57 -13.03 27.99 0.47
N MET A 58 -13.65 26.80 0.43
CA MET A 58 -12.97 25.55 0.08
C MET A 58 -13.16 25.20 -1.41
N GLY A 59 -12.07 25.18 -2.18
CA GLY A 59 -12.14 24.79 -3.59
C GLY A 59 -12.63 23.35 -3.81
N ALA A 60 -13.33 23.09 -4.92
CA ALA A 60 -13.98 21.81 -5.25
C ALA A 60 -13.11 20.55 -5.01
N TYR A 61 -11.81 20.62 -5.28
CA TYR A 61 -10.88 19.50 -5.07
C TYR A 61 -10.72 19.09 -3.60
N LYS A 62 -10.97 20.01 -2.66
CA LYS A 62 -10.95 19.71 -1.24
C LYS A 62 -12.10 18.78 -0.87
N PHE A 63 -13.33 19.08 -1.31
CA PHE A 63 -14.50 18.22 -1.09
C PHE A 63 -14.29 16.83 -1.67
N VAL A 64 -13.78 16.73 -2.90
CA VAL A 64 -13.41 15.45 -3.52
C VAL A 64 -12.38 14.71 -2.66
N SER A 65 -11.36 15.41 -2.16
CA SER A 65 -10.34 14.81 -1.29
C SER A 65 -10.92 14.31 0.03
N GLU A 66 -11.90 14.98 0.63
CA GLU A 66 -12.59 14.54 1.85
C GLU A 66 -13.49 13.32 1.59
N LEU A 67 -14.22 13.31 0.47
CA LEU A 67 -15.03 12.15 0.06
C LEU A 67 -14.14 10.89 -0.08
N TRP A 68 -12.97 11.02 -0.71
CA TRP A 68 -12.00 9.93 -0.83
C TRP A 68 -11.29 9.56 0.48
N ARG A 69 -11.36 10.37 1.53
CA ARG A 69 -10.88 10.00 2.87
C ARG A 69 -11.88 9.05 3.54
N ARG A 70 -13.18 9.33 3.42
CA ARG A 70 -14.29 8.52 3.96
C ARG A 70 -14.69 7.37 3.02
N LYS A 71 -13.76 6.46 2.70
CA LYS A 71 -14.01 5.37 1.72
C LYS A 71 -15.05 4.33 2.15
N GLN A 72 -15.35 4.25 3.45
CA GLN A 72 -16.31 3.30 4.01
C GLN A 72 -17.74 3.84 4.02
N SER A 73 -17.98 5.09 3.64
CA SER A 73 -19.35 5.58 3.47
C SER A 73 -20.06 4.81 2.36
N ASP A 74 -21.38 4.67 2.46
CA ASP A 74 -22.16 3.86 1.52
C ASP A 74 -22.04 4.37 0.09
N VAL A 75 -22.03 5.69 -0.10
CA VAL A 75 -21.78 6.34 -1.40
C VAL A 75 -20.44 5.88 -1.99
N MET A 76 -19.36 5.94 -1.22
CA MET A 76 -18.02 5.57 -1.72
C MET A 76 -17.87 4.07 -1.92
N ARG A 77 -18.51 3.25 -1.08
CA ARG A 77 -18.52 1.78 -1.25
C ARG A 77 -19.29 1.39 -2.50
N PHE A 78 -20.44 2.00 -2.75
CA PHE A 78 -21.24 1.78 -3.96
C PHE A 78 -20.45 2.14 -5.23
N VAL A 79 -19.93 3.37 -5.30
CA VAL A 79 -19.12 3.83 -6.46
C VAL A 79 -17.90 2.94 -6.69
N GLN A 80 -17.20 2.53 -5.63
CA GLN A 80 -16.05 1.63 -5.76
C GLN A 80 -16.46 0.22 -6.19
N ARG A 81 -17.61 -0.29 -5.75
CA ARG A 81 -18.11 -1.61 -6.17
C ARG A 81 -18.40 -1.64 -7.67
N VAL A 82 -19.14 -0.64 -8.18
CA VAL A 82 -19.47 -0.52 -9.61
C VAL A 82 -18.20 -0.39 -10.45
N ARG A 83 -17.28 0.51 -10.07
CA ARG A 83 -15.98 0.65 -10.75
C ARG A 83 -15.16 -0.63 -10.73
N CYS A 84 -15.15 -1.35 -9.61
CA CYS A 84 -14.38 -2.58 -9.52
C CYS A 84 -14.95 -3.71 -10.40
N TRP A 85 -16.26 -3.72 -10.62
CA TRP A 85 -16.88 -4.61 -11.60
C TRP A 85 -16.39 -4.27 -13.02
N GLU A 86 -16.44 -2.99 -13.42
CA GLU A 86 -15.94 -2.54 -14.73
C GLU A 86 -14.45 -2.89 -14.94
N TYR A 87 -13.62 -2.66 -13.91
CA TYR A 87 -12.17 -2.89 -14.01
C TYR A 87 -11.79 -4.37 -14.14
N ARG A 88 -12.67 -5.28 -13.71
CA ARG A 88 -12.46 -6.73 -13.86
C ARG A 88 -12.63 -7.18 -15.31
N GLN A 89 -13.56 -6.55 -16.04
CA GLN A 89 -13.82 -6.85 -17.45
C GLN A 89 -12.72 -6.32 -18.38
N GLN A 90 -11.97 -5.31 -17.94
CA GLN A 90 -10.93 -4.70 -18.74
C GLN A 90 -9.60 -5.45 -18.72
N PRO A 91 -8.73 -5.21 -19.72
CA PRO A 91 -7.37 -5.75 -19.74
C PRO A 91 -6.54 -5.33 -18.52
N ALA A 92 -5.44 -6.05 -18.28
CA ALA A 92 -4.59 -5.79 -17.12
C ALA A 92 -3.91 -4.42 -17.12
N ILE A 93 -3.69 -3.84 -18.30
CA ILE A 93 -3.14 -2.51 -18.53
C ILE A 93 -4.05 -1.84 -19.56
N VAL A 94 -4.74 -0.77 -19.15
CA VAL A 94 -5.69 -0.04 -20.00
C VAL A 94 -5.39 1.45 -19.96
N ARG A 95 -5.44 2.12 -21.12
CA ARG A 95 -5.34 3.58 -21.21
C ARG A 95 -6.66 4.18 -20.77
N ILE A 96 -6.61 5.21 -19.92
CA ILE A 96 -7.80 5.98 -19.55
C ILE A 96 -7.71 7.39 -20.12
N THR A 97 -8.84 7.93 -20.57
CA THR A 97 -8.92 9.26 -21.16
C THR A 97 -8.78 10.36 -20.12
N ARG A 98 -9.41 10.18 -18.95
CA ARG A 98 -9.33 11.11 -17.82
C ARG A 98 -8.99 10.34 -16.54
N PRO A 99 -8.22 10.94 -15.61
CA PRO A 99 -7.92 10.31 -14.33
C PRO A 99 -9.20 10.14 -13.52
N THR A 100 -9.40 8.95 -12.93
CA THR A 100 -10.57 8.67 -12.08
C THR A 100 -10.57 9.54 -10.82
N ARG A 101 -9.39 10.00 -10.41
CA ARG A 101 -9.15 10.87 -9.24
C ARG A 101 -8.40 12.13 -9.65
N PRO A 102 -9.09 13.16 -10.17
CA PRO A 102 -8.43 14.39 -10.59
C PRO A 102 -7.75 15.11 -9.42
N ASP A 103 -8.34 15.08 -8.21
CA ASP A 103 -7.74 15.62 -6.96
C ASP A 103 -6.34 15.03 -6.69
N ARG A 104 -6.24 13.70 -6.81
CA ARG A 104 -5.04 12.96 -6.47
C ARG A 104 -4.00 13.03 -7.58
N ALA A 105 -4.45 12.97 -8.82
CA ALA A 105 -3.59 13.08 -9.99
C ALA A 105 -2.88 14.44 -10.02
N ARG A 106 -3.62 15.55 -9.81
CA ARG A 106 -3.05 16.90 -9.77
C ARG A 106 -1.98 17.06 -8.69
N ARG A 107 -2.24 16.56 -7.47
CA ARG A 107 -1.27 16.58 -6.37
C ARG A 107 0.03 15.83 -6.68
N LEU A 108 -0.03 14.87 -7.60
CA LEU A 108 1.11 14.04 -8.00
C LEU A 108 1.80 14.55 -9.28
N GLY A 109 1.35 15.69 -9.81
CA GLY A 109 1.99 16.37 -10.94
C GLY A 109 1.30 16.16 -12.29
N PHE A 110 0.11 15.56 -12.34
CA PHE A 110 -0.69 15.51 -13.57
C PHE A 110 -1.19 16.91 -13.94
N LYS A 111 -1.08 17.26 -15.22
CA LYS A 111 -1.73 18.41 -15.83
C LYS A 111 -2.55 17.95 -17.01
N ALA A 112 -3.74 18.53 -17.20
CA ALA A 112 -4.59 18.25 -18.35
C ALA A 112 -4.09 19.05 -19.57
N LYS A 113 -2.97 18.61 -20.15
CA LYS A 113 -2.41 19.13 -21.41
C LYS A 113 -1.86 17.97 -22.23
N GLN A 114 -1.61 18.22 -23.51
CA GLN A 114 -1.02 17.22 -24.39
C GLN A 114 0.35 16.72 -23.86
N GLY A 115 0.65 15.45 -24.12
CA GLY A 115 1.84 14.76 -23.62
C GLY A 115 1.70 14.11 -22.23
N TYR A 116 0.60 14.34 -21.50
CA TYR A 116 0.28 13.55 -20.30
C TYR A 116 -0.69 12.43 -20.63
N VAL A 117 -0.40 11.22 -20.14
CA VAL A 117 -1.30 10.08 -20.28
C VAL A 117 -1.44 9.34 -18.97
N VAL A 118 -2.58 8.69 -18.76
CA VAL A 118 -2.85 7.90 -17.57
C VAL A 118 -3.23 6.49 -17.99
N TYR A 119 -2.64 5.51 -17.32
CA TYR A 119 -2.95 4.10 -17.51
C TYR A 119 -3.42 3.49 -16.20
N ARG A 120 -4.46 2.67 -16.25
CA ARG A 120 -4.92 1.84 -15.14
C ARG A 120 -4.27 0.46 -15.26
N ILE A 121 -3.64 0.03 -14.17
CA ILE A 121 -2.91 -1.25 -14.07
C ILE A 121 -3.48 -2.04 -12.91
N ARG A 122 -3.82 -3.32 -13.14
CA ARG A 122 -4.16 -4.28 -12.08
C ARG A 122 -2.94 -5.08 -11.64
N VAL A 123 -2.80 -5.30 -10.33
CA VAL A 123 -1.75 -6.12 -9.72
C VAL A 123 -2.37 -7.11 -8.75
N ARG A 124 -2.09 -8.40 -8.92
CA ARG A 124 -2.62 -9.46 -8.06
C ARG A 124 -2.21 -9.22 -6.61
N ARG A 125 -3.15 -9.39 -5.68
CA ARG A 125 -2.96 -9.33 -4.23
C ARG A 125 -2.21 -10.56 -3.73
N GLY A 126 -1.89 -10.58 -2.43
CA GLY A 126 -1.17 -11.66 -1.79
C GLY A 126 0.36 -11.56 -1.88
N GLY A 127 1.02 -12.55 -1.28
CA GLY A 127 2.48 -12.72 -1.28
C GLY A 127 3.03 -13.20 -2.63
N ARG A 128 4.28 -13.65 -2.62
CA ARG A 128 4.92 -14.27 -3.79
C ARG A 128 5.45 -15.63 -3.37
N LYS A 129 4.89 -16.70 -3.95
CA LYS A 129 5.46 -18.06 -3.83
C LYS A 129 6.86 -18.06 -4.43
N ARG A 130 7.82 -18.73 -3.77
CA ARG A 130 9.13 -18.97 -4.38
C ARG A 130 8.95 -19.80 -5.66
N PRO A 131 9.55 -19.41 -6.80
CA PRO A 131 9.48 -20.19 -8.03
C PRO A 131 10.46 -21.37 -7.94
N VAL A 132 10.05 -22.46 -7.28
CA VAL A 132 10.81 -23.71 -7.22
C VAL A 132 9.95 -24.90 -7.68
N PRO A 133 10.49 -25.81 -8.50
CA PRO A 133 9.77 -27.01 -8.91
C PRO A 133 9.36 -27.84 -7.68
N LYS A 134 8.11 -28.30 -7.65
CA LYS A 134 7.54 -29.14 -6.57
C LYS A 134 7.66 -28.58 -5.13
N GLY A 135 8.08 -27.32 -4.96
CA GLY A 135 8.38 -26.77 -3.63
C GLY A 135 9.71 -27.22 -3.03
N ILE A 136 10.55 -27.94 -3.77
CA ILE A 136 11.79 -28.50 -3.22
C ILE A 136 12.88 -27.44 -3.20
N VAL A 137 13.48 -27.22 -2.02
CA VAL A 137 14.61 -26.29 -1.82
C VAL A 137 15.72 -27.04 -1.10
N TYR A 138 16.85 -27.22 -1.78
CA TYR A 138 18.03 -27.85 -1.19
C TYR A 138 18.79 -26.88 -0.26
N GLY A 139 19.54 -27.44 0.69
CA GLY A 139 20.38 -26.71 1.63
C GLY A 139 19.75 -26.46 3.00
N LYS A 140 20.25 -25.44 3.71
CA LYS A 140 19.95 -25.21 5.13
C LYS A 140 18.44 -24.96 5.38
N PRO A 141 17.86 -25.46 6.51
CA PRO A 141 16.44 -25.29 6.84
C PRO A 141 15.93 -23.85 6.76
N LYS A 142 16.76 -22.86 7.12
CA LYS A 142 16.40 -21.42 7.02
C LYS A 142 15.97 -20.96 5.63
N HIS A 143 16.39 -21.66 4.57
CA HIS A 143 16.09 -21.32 3.19
C HIS A 143 14.87 -22.06 2.62
N GLN A 144 14.32 -23.04 3.33
CA GLN A 144 13.26 -23.92 2.81
C GLN A 144 11.86 -23.28 2.75
N GLY A 145 11.70 -22.02 3.21
CA GLY A 145 10.42 -21.31 3.16
C GLY A 145 9.94 -20.97 1.73
N ILE A 146 8.67 -21.31 1.42
CA ILE A 146 8.07 -21.19 0.07
C ILE A 146 6.93 -20.17 0.01
N THR A 147 5.91 -20.30 0.87
CA THR A 147 4.59 -19.63 0.73
C THR A 147 4.50 -18.28 1.44
N GLN A 148 5.03 -18.18 2.65
CA GLN A 148 4.90 -16.99 3.50
C GLN A 148 5.85 -15.84 3.14
N LEU A 149 6.59 -15.96 2.03
CA LEU A 149 7.50 -14.93 1.55
C LEU A 149 6.77 -13.66 1.10
N LYS A 150 7.27 -12.51 1.57
CA LYS A 150 6.76 -11.19 1.20
C LYS A 150 7.71 -10.53 0.21
N PHE A 151 7.16 -9.97 -0.87
CA PHE A 151 7.98 -9.28 -1.86
C PHE A 151 8.48 -7.94 -1.31
N GLN A 152 9.77 -7.64 -1.52
CA GLN A 152 10.38 -6.40 -0.99
C GLN A 152 9.75 -5.13 -1.57
N ARG A 153 9.34 -5.13 -2.85
CA ARG A 153 8.72 -3.97 -3.48
C ARG A 153 7.23 -3.97 -3.21
N ASN A 154 6.67 -2.78 -2.99
CA ASN A 154 5.23 -2.63 -2.83
C ASN A 154 4.47 -2.85 -4.16
N LYS A 155 3.19 -3.22 -4.09
CA LYS A 155 2.35 -3.51 -5.27
C LYS A 155 2.19 -2.30 -6.20
N ARG A 156 2.27 -1.07 -5.66
CA ARG A 156 2.25 0.17 -6.44
C ARG A 156 3.49 0.33 -7.33
N SER A 157 4.68 0.01 -6.79
CA SER A 157 5.93 -0.04 -7.56
C SER A 157 5.85 -1.11 -8.64
N VAL A 158 5.28 -2.29 -8.34
CA VAL A 158 5.07 -3.34 -9.34
C VAL A 158 4.14 -2.86 -10.46
N ALA A 159 3.11 -2.08 -10.15
CA ALA A 159 2.23 -1.47 -11.16
C ALA A 159 2.99 -0.49 -12.07
N GLU A 160 3.81 0.39 -11.48
CA GLU A 160 4.66 1.33 -12.22
C GLU A 160 5.63 0.58 -13.15
N GLU A 161 6.28 -0.49 -12.67
CA GLU A 161 7.19 -1.28 -13.50
C GLU A 161 6.49 -2.04 -14.63
N ARG A 162 5.26 -2.53 -14.40
CA ARG A 162 4.45 -3.16 -15.47
C ARG A 162 4.12 -2.14 -16.57
N ALA A 163 3.73 -0.93 -16.17
CA ALA A 163 3.47 0.15 -17.11
C ALA A 163 4.74 0.55 -17.89
N GLY A 164 5.85 0.78 -17.20
CA GLY A 164 7.11 1.19 -17.82
C GLY A 164 7.70 0.15 -18.78
N ARG A 165 7.51 -1.15 -18.52
CA ARG A 165 7.91 -2.22 -19.46
C ARG A 165 7.02 -2.27 -20.69
N ARG A 166 5.71 -2.11 -20.54
CA ARG A 166 4.75 -2.15 -21.67
C ARG A 166 4.82 -0.89 -22.54
N LEU A 167 5.15 0.25 -21.93
CA LEU A 167 5.12 1.59 -22.53
C LEU A 167 6.52 2.23 -22.51
N GLY A 168 7.49 1.57 -23.17
CA GLY A 168 8.91 1.96 -23.09
C GLY A 168 9.25 3.37 -23.61
N GLY A 169 8.45 3.89 -24.55
CA GLY A 169 8.60 5.25 -25.08
C GLY A 169 8.22 6.35 -24.08
N LEU A 170 7.38 6.03 -23.09
CA LEU A 170 6.88 6.99 -22.12
C LEU A 170 7.76 7.01 -20.86
N ARG A 171 7.60 8.05 -20.03
CA ARG A 171 8.25 8.16 -18.72
C ARG A 171 7.24 8.14 -17.59
N VAL A 172 7.44 7.27 -16.62
CA VAL A 172 6.61 7.20 -15.42
C VAL A 172 6.92 8.39 -14.51
N LEU A 173 5.92 9.24 -14.29
CA LEU A 173 6.00 10.37 -13.35
C LEU A 173 5.66 9.90 -11.93
N ASN A 174 4.47 9.35 -11.75
CA ASN A 174 3.97 8.89 -10.46
C ASN A 174 2.78 7.94 -10.64
N SER A 175 2.19 7.50 -9.54
CA SER A 175 1.00 6.64 -9.55
C SER A 175 0.12 6.86 -8.33
N TYR A 176 -1.09 6.32 -8.30
CA TYR A 176 -1.94 6.30 -7.12
C TYR A 176 -2.91 5.13 -7.12
N TRP A 177 -3.37 4.77 -5.93
CA TRP A 177 -4.36 3.72 -5.75
C TRP A 177 -5.75 4.25 -6.12
N VAL A 178 -6.53 3.42 -6.80
CA VAL A 178 -7.91 3.74 -7.20
C VAL A 178 -8.94 2.79 -6.64
N ASN A 179 -8.65 1.49 -6.58
CA ASN A 179 -9.60 0.49 -6.11
C ASN A 179 -8.91 -0.83 -5.72
N GLU A 180 -9.61 -1.72 -5.03
CA GLU A 180 -9.18 -3.09 -4.76
C GLU A 180 -10.36 -4.04 -4.61
N ASP A 181 -10.20 -5.26 -5.12
CA ASP A 181 -11.07 -6.41 -4.84
C ASP A 181 -10.28 -7.47 -4.06
N SER A 182 -10.85 -8.65 -3.80
CA SER A 182 -10.18 -9.76 -3.10
C SER A 182 -8.88 -10.22 -3.78
N THR A 183 -8.80 -10.15 -5.10
CA THR A 183 -7.76 -10.77 -5.94
C THR A 183 -6.75 -9.77 -6.49
N TYR A 184 -7.13 -8.52 -6.72
CA TYR A 184 -6.38 -7.49 -7.41
C TYR A 184 -6.43 -6.14 -6.68
N LYS A 185 -5.36 -5.37 -6.81
CA LYS A 185 -5.30 -3.95 -6.50
C LYS A 185 -5.13 -3.18 -7.80
N TYR A 186 -5.85 -2.09 -7.95
CA TYR A 186 -5.85 -1.25 -9.13
C TYR A 186 -5.12 0.06 -8.84
N PHE A 187 -4.22 0.45 -9.74
CA PHE A 187 -3.47 1.69 -9.67
C PHE A 187 -3.59 2.45 -10.99
N GLU A 188 -3.67 3.77 -10.90
CA GLU A 188 -3.49 4.65 -12.06
C GLU A 188 -2.05 5.19 -12.04
N VAL A 189 -1.34 4.98 -13.14
CA VAL A 189 0.03 5.43 -13.36
C VAL A 189 -0.02 6.62 -14.32
N ILE A 190 0.57 7.73 -13.90
CA ILE A 190 0.73 8.93 -14.70
C ILE A 190 2.04 8.77 -15.49
N LEU A 191 1.93 8.77 -16.80
CA LEU A 191 3.07 8.79 -17.70
C LEU A 191 3.10 10.08 -18.50
N VAL A 192 4.29 10.41 -18.98
CA VAL A 192 4.57 11.60 -19.77
C VAL A 192 5.28 11.17 -21.05
N ASP A 193 4.82 11.69 -22.18
CA ASP A 193 5.50 11.59 -23.45
C ASP A 193 6.58 12.67 -23.54
N VAL A 194 7.83 12.23 -23.63
CA VAL A 194 9.01 13.12 -23.67
C VAL A 194 9.32 13.65 -25.07
N ALA A 195 8.73 13.06 -26.11
CA ALA A 195 8.87 13.53 -27.49
C ALA A 195 7.94 14.72 -27.77
N HIS A 196 6.86 14.87 -27.00
CA HIS A 196 5.86 15.92 -27.23
C HIS A 196 6.37 17.33 -26.89
N SER A 197 6.21 18.28 -27.81
CA SER A 197 6.64 19.69 -27.67
C SER A 197 6.09 20.36 -26.42
N ALA A 198 4.78 20.22 -26.14
CA ALA A 198 4.12 20.73 -24.94
C ALA A 198 4.75 20.28 -23.60
N VAL A 199 5.47 19.15 -23.59
CA VAL A 199 6.23 18.67 -22.41
C VAL A 199 7.64 19.24 -22.42
N ARG A 200 8.32 19.21 -23.57
CA ARG A 200 9.69 19.71 -23.72
C ARG A 200 9.82 21.20 -23.41
N ASN A 201 8.82 21.98 -23.80
CA ASN A 201 8.79 23.43 -23.64
C ASN A 201 8.31 23.88 -22.24
N ASP A 202 7.71 22.99 -21.42
CA ASP A 202 7.26 23.36 -20.06
C ASP A 202 8.41 23.19 -19.04
N PRO A 203 8.97 24.29 -18.49
CA PRO A 203 10.11 24.24 -17.58
C PRO A 203 9.82 23.50 -16.27
N ARG A 204 8.54 23.26 -15.92
CA ARG A 204 8.18 22.55 -14.69
C ARG A 204 8.30 21.03 -14.81
N ILE A 205 8.30 20.48 -16.04
CA ILE A 205 8.32 19.03 -16.30
C ILE A 205 9.45 18.59 -17.25
N ASN A 206 10.02 19.50 -18.03
CA ASN A 206 11.07 19.21 -19.01
C ASN A 206 12.28 18.46 -18.42
N TRP A 207 12.55 18.58 -17.12
CA TRP A 207 13.55 17.78 -16.43
C TRP A 207 13.37 16.28 -16.71
N LEU A 208 12.14 15.79 -16.86
CA LEU A 208 11.83 14.38 -17.12
C LEU A 208 12.28 13.91 -18.51
N CYS A 209 12.48 14.83 -19.46
CA CYS A 209 12.98 14.54 -20.81
C CYS A 209 14.46 14.17 -20.83
N ASN A 210 15.24 14.55 -19.82
CA ASN A 210 16.66 14.23 -19.75
C ASN A 210 16.91 12.71 -19.74
N PRO A 211 17.95 12.21 -20.43
CA PRO A 211 18.21 10.78 -20.58
C PRO A 211 18.44 10.07 -19.23
N VAL A 212 18.96 10.78 -18.22
CA VAL A 212 19.17 10.27 -16.85
C VAL A 212 17.88 9.82 -16.15
N HIS A 213 16.71 10.24 -16.66
CA HIS A 213 15.40 9.87 -16.15
C HIS A 213 14.71 8.76 -16.95
N LYS A 214 15.42 8.04 -17.82
CA LYS A 214 14.94 6.78 -18.41
C LYS A 214 14.64 5.74 -17.32
N HIS A 215 13.54 5.01 -17.46
CA HIS A 215 13.15 3.88 -16.59
C HIS A 215 13.32 4.11 -15.08
N ARG A 216 12.78 5.21 -14.56
CA ARG A 216 12.86 5.63 -13.14
C ARG A 216 12.18 4.62 -12.22
N GLU A 217 11.11 4.03 -12.71
CA GLU A 217 10.31 2.98 -12.08
C GLU A 217 11.13 1.71 -11.84
N LEU A 218 11.93 1.28 -12.82
CA LEU A 218 12.78 0.09 -12.71
C LEU A 218 13.94 0.31 -11.72
N ARG A 219 14.43 1.54 -11.60
CA ARG A 219 15.48 1.95 -10.66
C ARG A 219 14.96 2.33 -9.26
N GLY A 220 13.64 2.28 -9.04
CA GLY A 220 13.03 2.64 -7.77
C GLY A 220 13.22 4.11 -7.38
N LEU A 221 13.15 5.03 -8.35
CA LEU A 221 13.27 6.47 -8.15
C LEU A 221 11.91 7.20 -8.07
N THR A 222 10.81 6.49 -8.34
CA THR A 222 9.44 6.97 -8.14
C THR A 222 9.11 7.11 -6.65
N SER A 223 7.99 7.76 -6.34
CA SER A 223 7.52 7.91 -4.95
C SER A 223 7.24 6.57 -4.26
N ALA A 224 6.78 5.57 -5.02
CA ALA A 224 6.59 4.20 -4.54
C ALA A 224 7.92 3.46 -4.38
N GLY A 225 8.86 3.69 -5.30
CA GLY A 225 10.22 3.15 -5.25
C GLY A 225 11.02 3.62 -4.04
N LYS A 226 11.06 4.93 -3.81
CA LYS A 226 11.70 5.56 -2.65
C LYS A 226 11.11 5.05 -1.32
N LYS A 227 9.82 4.70 -1.28
CA LYS A 227 9.17 4.15 -0.08
C LYS A 227 9.77 2.80 0.32
N PHE A 228 9.82 1.82 -0.58
CA PHE A 228 10.31 0.48 -0.23
C PHE A 228 11.82 0.46 0.01
N ARG A 229 12.57 1.40 -0.59
CA ARG A 229 14.01 1.60 -0.34
C ARG A 229 14.31 2.22 1.03
N GLY A 230 13.30 2.59 1.81
CA GLY A 230 13.47 3.24 3.11
C GLY A 230 14.04 4.66 3.01
N LEU A 231 13.79 5.36 1.89
CA LEU A 231 14.30 6.71 1.65
C LEU A 231 13.33 7.83 2.02
N ARG A 232 12.13 7.49 2.52
CA ARG A 232 11.16 8.47 3.01
C ARG A 232 11.53 9.03 4.39
N GLY A 233 12.04 8.20 5.28
CA GLY A 233 12.56 8.65 6.57
C GLY A 233 14.02 9.05 6.47
N LYS A 234 14.46 9.92 7.39
CA LYS A 234 15.84 10.40 7.56
C LYS A 234 16.29 10.10 9.01
N GLY A 235 17.54 10.42 9.36
CA GLY A 235 18.08 10.26 10.71
C GLY A 235 18.62 8.87 11.03
N THR A 236 18.85 8.62 12.32
CA THR A 236 19.53 7.44 12.87
C THR A 236 18.91 6.13 12.40
N ARG A 237 17.58 6.01 12.34
CA ARG A 237 16.90 4.78 11.84
C ARG A 237 17.10 4.49 10.35
N HIS A 238 17.66 5.43 9.58
CA HIS A 238 17.80 5.33 8.12
C HIS A 238 19.25 5.50 7.61
N HIS A 239 20.24 5.51 8.49
CA HIS A 239 21.65 5.70 8.11
C HIS A 239 22.15 4.60 7.15
N LYS A 240 21.72 3.34 7.35
CA LYS A 240 22.08 2.20 6.47
C LYS A 240 21.40 2.22 5.10
N ASN A 241 20.46 3.14 4.86
CA ASN A 241 19.71 3.19 3.60
C ASN A 241 20.30 4.17 2.58
N ARG A 242 21.26 5.02 2.97
CA ARG A 242 21.81 6.11 2.13
C ARG A 242 23.33 5.94 1.94
N PRO A 243 23.85 6.15 0.71
CA PRO A 243 23.15 6.53 -0.53
C PRO A 243 22.31 5.40 -1.14
N SER A 244 22.66 4.14 -0.85
CA SER A 244 21.83 2.95 -1.04
C SER A 244 22.29 1.86 -0.07
N ARG A 245 21.42 0.93 0.31
CA ARG A 245 21.77 -0.17 1.24
C ARG A 245 23.03 -0.94 0.83
N ARG A 246 23.19 -1.23 -0.47
CA ARG A 246 24.36 -1.94 -0.99
C ARG A 246 25.61 -1.05 -0.99
N ALA A 247 25.48 0.22 -1.34
CA ALA A 247 26.61 1.16 -1.33
C ALA A 247 27.14 1.37 0.10
N THR A 248 26.26 1.53 1.08
CA THR A 248 26.64 1.64 2.49
C THR A 248 27.31 0.37 3.00
N TRP A 249 26.75 -0.80 2.67
CA TRP A 249 27.38 -2.07 3.01
C TRP A 249 28.78 -2.21 2.38
N LYS A 250 28.93 -1.88 1.08
CA LYS A 250 30.23 -1.91 0.40
C LYS A 250 31.24 -0.99 1.09
N LYS A 251 30.87 0.26 1.38
CA LYS A 251 31.72 1.21 2.11
C LYS A 251 32.22 0.63 3.44
N ASN A 252 31.32 0.03 4.23
CA ASN A 252 31.65 -0.48 5.56
C ASN A 252 32.42 -1.80 5.55
N GLN A 253 32.44 -2.52 4.43
CA GLN A 253 33.17 -3.79 4.28
C GLN A 253 34.45 -3.63 3.45
N THR A 254 34.69 -2.44 2.90
CA THR A 254 35.91 -2.16 2.14
C THR A 254 37.05 -1.96 3.12
N VAL A 255 38.07 -2.82 3.04
CA VAL A 255 39.32 -2.64 3.79
C VAL A 255 40.06 -1.45 3.20
N SER A 256 40.37 -0.45 4.03
CA SER A 256 41.12 0.74 3.62
C SER A 256 42.60 0.52 3.93
N LEU A 257 43.39 0.22 2.89
CA LEU A 257 44.84 0.11 2.98
C LEU A 257 45.45 1.43 2.54
N ARG A 258 45.70 2.32 3.51
CA ARG A 258 46.39 3.59 3.26
C ARG A 258 47.88 3.34 3.02
N ARG A 259 48.51 4.23 2.23
CA ARG A 259 49.96 4.16 1.94
C ARG A 259 50.80 4.20 3.21
N TYR A 260 50.38 5.03 4.16
CA TYR A 260 50.93 5.11 5.50
C TYR A 260 49.82 4.77 6.50
N ARG A 261 50.12 3.90 7.47
CA ARG A 261 49.17 3.46 8.49
C ARG A 261 49.16 4.42 9.67
#